data_AF-A0A6B1BBM1-F1
#
_entry.id   AF-A0A6B1BBM1-F1
#
_cell.length_a   1.000
_cell.length_b   1.000
_cell.length_c   1.000
_cell.angle_alpha   90.00
_cell.angle_beta   90.00
_cell.angle_gamma   90.00
#
_symmetry.space_group_name_H-M   'P 1'
#
loop_
_entity.id
_entity.type
_entity.pdbx_description
1 polymer ?
#
loop_
_entity_poly.entity_id
_entity_poly.type
_entity_poly.pdbx_seq_one_letter_code
_entity_poly.pdbx_strand_id
1 'polypeptide(L)' 'MRKRSDPKSSLFYMYKPVVYTKVRPAECQHCGRGPEDGFRVSARAMPDGTNGFFCKIHYPL' A
#
# COMPACT_ATOMS: atom_id res chain seq x y z
N MET A 1 50.64 18.87 -25.10
CA MET A 1 49.31 19.13 -24.51
C MET A 1 48.74 17.81 -23.99
N ARG A 2 48.68 17.60 -22.66
CA ARG A 2 48.07 16.41 -22.06
C ARG A 2 46.56 16.62 -21.99
N LYS A 3 45.78 15.95 -22.84
CA LYS A 3 44.32 16.01 -22.79
C LYS A 3 43.85 15.28 -21.53
N ARG A 4 43.09 16.01 -20.71
CA ARG A 4 42.50 15.58 -19.43
C ARG A 4 41.71 14.29 -19.65
N SER A 5 41.94 13.32 -18.78
CA SER A 5 41.07 12.15 -18.62
C SER A 5 39.67 12.63 -18.23
N ASP A 6 38.66 12.20 -18.99
CA ASP A 6 37.24 12.49 -18.73
C ASP A 6 36.80 11.69 -17.48
N PRO A 7 36.39 12.33 -16.37
CA PRO A 7 35.97 11.62 -15.17
C PRO A 7 34.45 11.39 -15.23
N LYS A 8 33.96 10.70 -16.27
CA LYS A 8 32.52 10.42 -16.44
C LYS A 8 32.18 8.94 -16.54
N SER A 9 32.92 8.11 -15.80
CA SER A 9 32.46 6.77 -15.43
C SER A 9 32.27 6.66 -13.91
N SER A 10 32.06 7.80 -13.25
CA SER A 10 31.79 7.86 -11.83
C SER A 10 30.36 7.41 -11.55
N LEU A 11 30.27 6.14 -11.13
CA LEU A 11 29.57 5.75 -9.92
C LEU A 11 28.03 5.67 -9.99
N PHE A 12 27.56 4.44 -9.75
CA PHE A 12 26.21 4.09 -9.29
C PHE A 12 25.10 4.45 -10.28
N TYR A 13 24.73 3.48 -11.12
CA TYR A 13 23.33 3.32 -11.51
C TYR A 13 22.53 3.20 -10.21
N MET A 14 22.05 4.34 -9.70
CA MET A 14 21.23 4.45 -8.51
C MET A 14 19.91 3.76 -8.83
N TYR A 15 19.87 2.45 -8.59
CA TYR A 15 18.63 1.69 -8.53
C TYR A 15 17.81 2.30 -7.40
N LYS A 16 16.92 3.23 -7.76
CA LYS A 16 15.90 3.73 -6.86
C LYS A 16 14.79 2.69 -6.85
N PRO A 17 14.63 1.88 -5.80
CA PRO A 17 13.49 0.99 -5.72
C PRO A 17 12.24 1.86 -5.80
N VAL A 18 11.35 1.51 -6.73
CA VAL A 18 10.03 2.14 -6.81
C VAL A 18 9.29 1.70 -5.55
N VAL A 19 9.23 2.58 -4.55
CA VAL A 19 8.46 2.36 -3.35
C VAL A 19 7.00 2.51 -3.74
N TYR A 20 6.27 1.39 -3.83
CA TYR A 20 4.82 1.41 -3.99
C TYR A 20 4.21 1.87 -2.66
N THR A 21 4.00 3.17 -2.51
CA THR A 21 3.33 3.78 -1.33
C THR A 21 1.81 3.69 -1.39
N LYS A 22 1.25 2.86 -2.29
CA LYS A 22 -0.20 2.70 -2.42
C LYS A 22 -0.73 1.86 -1.25
N VAL A 23 -1.16 2.55 -0.21
CA VAL A 23 -1.97 1.96 0.86
C VAL A 23 -3.36 1.67 0.27
N ARG A 24 -3.83 0.42 0.38
CA ARG A 24 -5.21 0.10 -0.01
C ARG A 24 -6.17 0.71 1.00
N PRO A 25 -7.27 1.35 0.57
CA PRO A 25 -8.30 1.83 1.47
C PRO A 25 -8.89 0.66 2.27
N ALA A 26 -9.33 0.95 3.49
CA ALA A 26 -9.99 -0.05 4.34
C ALA A 26 -11.42 -0.26 3.83
N GLU A 27 -11.70 -1.40 3.21
CA GLU A 27 -13.00 -1.69 2.58
C GLU A 27 -13.63 -2.94 3.20
N CYS A 28 -14.96 -2.96 3.28
CA CYS A 28 -15.67 -4.13 3.76
C CYS A 28 -15.48 -5.31 2.81
N GLN A 29 -15.05 -6.46 3.33
CA GLN A 29 -14.76 -7.64 2.52
C GLN A 29 -15.98 -8.24 1.80
N HIS A 30 -17.21 -7.91 2.22
CA HIS A 30 -18.45 -8.40 1.61
C HIS A 30 -19.07 -7.47 0.58
N CYS A 31 -18.94 -6.14 0.71
CA CYS A 31 -19.53 -5.19 -0.25
C CYS A 31 -18.55 -4.22 -0.89
N GLY A 32 -17.26 -4.28 -0.54
CA GLY A 32 -16.25 -3.33 -1.01
C GLY A 32 -16.41 -1.91 -0.46
N ARG A 33 -17.45 -1.63 0.33
CA ARG A 33 -17.69 -0.27 0.83
C ARG A 33 -16.71 0.11 1.92
N GLY A 34 -16.12 1.28 1.80
CA GLY A 34 -15.13 1.82 2.73
C GLY A 34 -15.49 3.20 3.28
N PRO A 35 -14.54 3.86 3.97
CA PRO A 35 -14.65 5.24 4.42
C PRO A 35 -14.94 6.23 3.30
N GLU A 36 -14.44 5.96 2.09
CA GLU A 36 -14.65 6.80 0.90
C GLU A 36 -16.13 6.86 0.50
N ASP A 37 -16.88 5.80 0.76
CA ASP A 37 -18.33 5.72 0.51
C ASP A 37 -19.17 6.27 1.69
N GLY A 38 -18.53 6.81 2.73
CA GLY A 38 -19.19 7.24 3.96
C GLY A 38 -19.56 6.10 4.92
N PHE A 39 -19.02 4.89 4.71
CA PHE A 39 -19.28 3.74 5.59
C PHE A 39 -18.17 3.58 6.63
N ARG A 40 -18.58 3.25 7.86
CA ARG A 40 -17.63 2.84 8.91
C ARG A 40 -17.37 1.35 8.78
N VAL A 41 -16.09 1.00 8.70
CA VAL A 41 -15.60 -0.38 8.73
C VAL A 41 -14.79 -0.61 10.00
N SER A 42 -14.90 -1.82 10.56
CA SER A 42 -14.17 -2.27 11.74
C SER A 42 -13.36 -3.52 11.42
N ALA A 43 -12.14 -3.60 11.93
CA ALA A 43 -11.32 -4.79 11.82
C ALA A 43 -11.85 -5.91 12.73
N ARG A 44 -11.82 -7.15 12.26
CA ARG A 44 -12.17 -8.33 13.04
C ARG A 44 -11.34 -9.55 12.62
N ALA A 45 -11.01 -10.40 13.59
CA ALA A 45 -10.35 -11.68 13.34
C ALA A 45 -11.33 -12.67 12.71
N MET A 46 -10.88 -13.35 11.68
CA MET A 46 -11.58 -14.43 11.00
C MET A 46 -11.10 -15.80 11.52
N PRO A 47 -11.89 -16.88 11.34
CA PRO A 47 -11.54 -18.22 11.79
C PRO A 47 -10.24 -18.78 11.19
N ASP A 48 -9.81 -18.24 10.04
CA ASP A 48 -8.58 -18.57 9.35
C ASP A 48 -7.33 -17.89 9.97
N GLY A 49 -7.51 -17.12 11.05
CA GLY A 49 -6.46 -16.38 11.73
C GLY A 49 -6.07 -15.07 11.05
N THR A 50 -6.77 -14.67 9.97
CA THR A 50 -6.55 -13.38 9.31
C THR A 50 -7.48 -12.31 9.89
N ASN A 51 -7.14 -11.03 9.70
CA ASN A 51 -8.02 -9.93 10.06
C ASN A 51 -8.68 -9.35 8.80
N GLY A 52 -10.00 -9.24 8.81
CA GLY A 52 -10.80 -8.61 7.76
C GLY A 52 -11.42 -7.30 8.23
N PHE A 53 -11.82 -6.46 7.28
CA PHE A 53 -12.61 -5.25 7.56
C PHE A 53 -14.08 -5.51 7.22
N PHE A 54 -14.96 -5.10 8.13
CA PHE A 54 -16.39 -5.36 8.01
C PHE A 54 -17.21 -4.12 8.33
N CYS A 55 -18.27 -3.87 7.56
CA CYS A 55 -19.20 -2.79 7.83
C CYS A 55 -20.32 -3.27 8.76
N LYS A 56 -20.97 -2.31 9.44
CA LYS A 56 -22.08 -2.55 10.37
C LYS A 56 -23.27 -3.34 9.81
N ILE A 57 -23.40 -3.39 8.47
CA ILE A 57 -24.51 -4.08 7.79
C ILE A 57 -24.28 -5.59 7.79
N HIS A 58 -23.04 -6.02 7.52
CA HIS A 58 -22.70 -7.44 7.47
C HIS A 58 -22.27 -7.98 8.82
N TYR A 59 -21.72 -7.10 9.66
CA TYR A 59 -21.36 -7.42 11.03
C TYR A 59 -21.81 -6.28 11.93
N PRO A 60 -23.01 -6.37 12.53
CA PRO A 60 -23.42 -5.43 13.55
C PRO A 60 -22.41 -5.50 14.71
N LEU A 61 -21.90 -4.33 15.08
CA LEU A 61 -20.99 -4.13 16.20
C LEU A 61 -21.68 -4.43 17.53
#